data_AF-A0A418ZQ17-F1
#
_entry.id   AF-A0A418ZQ17-F1
#
_cell.length_a   1.000
_cell.length_b   1.000
_cell.length_c   1.000
_cell.angle_alpha   90.00
_cell.angle_beta   90.00
_cell.angle_gamma   90.00
#
_symmetry.space_group_name_H-M   'P 1'
#
loop_
_entity.id
_entity.type
_entity.pdbx_description
1 polymer ?
#
loop_
_entity_poly.entity_id
_entity_poly.type
_entity_poly.pdbx_seq_one_letter_code
_entity_poly.pdbx_strand_id
1 'polypeptide(L)'
;MGAALALAMLSLPMGALAEARFDAPAEFTGRFRVGPEMPGKPVHSGDGVRVQGMGLVPGQSVTLQKGLAVLNPGGPATVDDEGNLSLGFTLPEDAETGLHKLVVIAENPSTATVIDVKVSPRIPLSGEDLFSRHGVKGAAGLYQSAYSAASDALFVAASSFRPRGSTLQKLDPETLEVLAEITPPELPEDLRQ
;
A
#
# COMPACT_ATOMS: atom_id res chain seq x y z
N MET A 1 61.60 34.37 -45.09
CA MET A 1 61.07 33.01 -45.27
C MET A 1 61.77 32.09 -44.28
N GLY A 2 61.02 31.23 -43.57
CA GLY A 2 61.54 30.21 -42.64
C GLY A 2 61.24 30.54 -41.17
N ALA A 3 59.99 30.41 -40.70
CA ALA A 3 59.32 29.19 -40.23
C ALA A 3 59.50 29.02 -38.69
N ALA A 4 58.46 29.45 -37.96
CA ALA A 4 58.29 29.31 -36.53
C ALA A 4 57.89 27.87 -36.16
N LEU A 5 58.42 27.36 -35.04
CA LEU A 5 57.99 26.10 -34.44
C LEU A 5 57.51 26.40 -33.01
N ALA A 6 56.19 26.54 -32.84
CA ALA A 6 55.53 26.68 -31.54
C ALA A 6 55.04 25.31 -31.08
N LEU A 7 55.58 24.82 -29.97
CA LEU A 7 55.22 23.55 -29.34
C LEU A 7 54.01 23.79 -28.42
N ALA A 8 52.81 23.44 -28.86
CA ALA A 8 51.60 23.51 -28.05
C ALA A 8 51.48 22.28 -27.15
N MET A 9 51.63 22.45 -25.83
CA MET A 9 51.33 21.40 -24.85
C MET A 9 49.81 21.24 -24.70
N LEU A 10 49.26 20.08 -25.05
CA LEU A 10 47.88 19.71 -24.73
C LEU A 10 47.75 19.39 -23.24
N SER A 11 47.12 20.28 -22.48
CA SER A 11 46.61 19.99 -21.14
C SER A 11 45.30 19.21 -21.26
N LEU A 12 45.33 17.90 -21.01
CA LEU A 12 44.12 17.09 -20.84
C LEU A 12 43.49 17.42 -19.47
N PRO A 13 42.19 17.75 -19.39
CA PRO A 13 41.52 17.92 -18.12
C PRO A 13 41.36 16.53 -17.48
N MET A 14 42.14 16.26 -16.45
CA MET A 14 41.92 15.10 -15.58
C MET A 14 40.64 15.37 -14.81
N GLY A 15 39.54 14.70 -15.19
CA GLY A 15 38.28 14.78 -14.45
C GLY A 15 38.52 14.33 -13.01
N ALA A 16 38.34 15.24 -12.05
CA ALA A 16 38.34 14.90 -10.64
C ALA A 16 37.16 13.97 -10.37
N LEU A 17 37.45 12.69 -10.10
CA LEU A 17 36.46 11.79 -9.51
C LEU A 17 36.26 12.25 -8.06
N ALA A 18 35.06 12.73 -7.73
CA ALA A 18 34.71 13.02 -6.35
C ALA A 18 34.87 11.73 -5.52
N GLU A 19 35.81 11.75 -4.58
CA GLU A 19 36.10 10.61 -3.71
C GLU A 19 34.90 10.37 -2.79
N ALA A 20 34.43 9.13 -2.70
CA ALA A 20 33.31 8.77 -1.83
C ALA A 20 33.73 9.00 -0.37
N ARG A 21 33.09 9.97 0.29
CA ARG A 21 33.37 10.28 1.69
C ARG A 21 32.74 9.19 2.56
N PHE A 22 33.57 8.44 3.28
CA PHE A 22 33.13 7.47 4.27
C PHE A 22 32.87 8.19 5.59
N ASP A 23 31.69 8.78 5.72
CA ASP A 23 31.24 9.38 6.97
C ASP A 23 31.02 8.30 8.05
N ALA A 24 30.87 8.73 9.30
CA ALA A 24 30.62 7.80 10.41
C ALA A 24 29.36 6.95 10.14
N PRO A 25 29.39 5.63 10.42
CA PRO A 25 28.25 4.76 10.17
C PRO A 25 27.06 5.21 11.02
N ALA A 26 25.90 5.33 10.37
CA ALA A 26 24.65 5.62 11.03
C ALA A 26 23.85 4.33 11.26
N GLU A 27 23.16 4.26 12.39
CA GLU A 27 22.20 3.20 12.67
C GLU A 27 20.90 3.46 11.91
N PHE A 28 20.32 2.42 11.31
CA PHE A 28 19.02 2.53 10.67
C PHE A 28 17.92 2.66 11.73
N THR A 29 17.11 3.71 11.65
CA THR A 29 15.94 3.91 12.52
C THR A 29 14.65 3.77 11.73
N GLY A 30 13.58 3.41 12.43
CA GLY A 30 12.23 3.38 11.86
C GLY A 30 11.82 2.01 11.33
N ARG A 31 10.65 1.97 10.69
CA ARG A 31 10.02 0.75 10.19
C ARG A 31 9.30 1.02 8.89
N PHE A 32 9.29 0.01 8.04
CA PHE A 32 8.53 0.03 6.80
C PHE A 32 7.34 -0.93 6.86
N ARG A 33 6.25 -0.49 6.25
CA ARG A 33 5.09 -1.33 5.93
C ARG A 33 4.88 -1.30 4.43
N VAL A 34 4.78 -2.49 3.84
CA VAL A 34 4.47 -2.66 2.42
C VAL A 34 3.10 -3.30 2.30
N GLY A 35 2.27 -2.78 1.41
CA GLY A 35 0.93 -3.30 1.20
C GLY A 35 0.29 -2.80 -0.08
N PRO A 36 -0.95 -3.21 -0.35
CA PRO A 36 -1.71 -2.69 -1.48
C PRO A 36 -1.95 -1.18 -1.32
N GLU A 37 -2.18 -0.50 -2.44
CA GLU A 37 -2.61 0.89 -2.41
C GLU A 37 -3.97 1.06 -1.68
N MET A 38 -4.88 0.11 -1.88
CA MET A 38 -6.15 0.01 -1.14
C MET A 38 -6.00 -0.94 0.06
N PRO A 39 -6.14 -0.44 1.31
CA PRO A 39 -6.03 -1.27 2.50
C PRO A 39 -7.01 -2.46 2.50
N GLY A 40 -6.57 -3.58 3.08
CA GLY A 40 -7.42 -4.75 3.30
C GLY A 40 -7.53 -5.72 2.11
N LYS A 41 -6.81 -5.46 1.00
CA LYS A 41 -6.73 -6.38 -0.15
C LYS A 41 -5.39 -7.12 -0.20
N PRO A 42 -5.32 -8.31 -0.82
CA PRO A 42 -4.05 -8.88 -1.25
C PRO A 42 -3.42 -7.99 -2.34
N VAL A 43 -2.10 -8.09 -2.49
CA VAL A 43 -1.37 -7.50 -3.63
C VAL A 43 -1.24 -8.57 -4.70
N HIS A 44 -1.68 -8.30 -5.92
CA HIS A 44 -1.50 -9.15 -7.09
C HIS A 44 -0.46 -8.56 -8.05
N SER A 45 -0.10 -9.32 -9.10
CA SER A 45 0.64 -8.76 -10.22
C SER A 45 -0.19 -7.66 -10.90
N GLY A 46 0.49 -6.65 -11.46
CA GLY A 46 -0.16 -5.45 -12.02
C GLY A 46 -0.70 -4.43 -11.00
N ASP A 47 -0.84 -4.80 -9.72
CA ASP A 47 -1.42 -3.90 -8.71
C ASP A 47 -0.48 -2.75 -8.30
N GLY A 48 -1.09 -1.66 -7.86
CA GLY A 48 -0.42 -0.58 -7.14
C GLY A 48 -0.04 -1.00 -5.71
N VAL A 49 1.23 -0.80 -5.36
CA VAL A 49 1.82 -1.08 -4.06
C VAL A 49 2.21 0.22 -3.37
N ARG A 50 1.94 0.30 -2.07
CA ARG A 50 2.36 1.42 -1.21
C ARG A 50 3.38 0.95 -0.19
N VAL A 51 4.47 1.70 -0.08
CA VAL A 51 5.52 1.55 0.94
C VAL A 51 5.43 2.74 1.88
N GLN A 52 5.21 2.47 3.16
CA GLN A 52 5.07 3.47 4.21
C GLN A 52 6.22 3.33 5.20
N GLY A 53 7.00 4.39 5.38
CA GLY A 53 8.02 4.51 6.41
C GLY A 53 7.51 5.31 7.61
N MET A 54 7.92 4.92 8.81
CA MET A 54 7.60 5.64 10.06
C MET A 54 8.80 5.60 11.01
N GLY A 55 9.04 6.71 11.73
CA GLY A 55 10.18 6.83 12.64
C GLY A 55 11.53 6.89 11.93
N LEU A 56 11.53 7.33 10.67
CA LEU A 56 12.72 7.63 9.89
C LEU A 56 13.31 8.97 10.32
N VAL A 57 14.53 9.28 9.86
CA VAL A 57 15.16 10.58 10.13
C VAL A 57 14.53 11.65 9.23
N PRO A 58 13.98 12.75 9.79
CA PRO A 58 13.44 13.84 8.98
C PRO A 58 14.44 14.40 7.96
N GLY A 59 13.97 14.69 6.74
CA GLY A 59 14.82 15.21 5.66
C GLY A 59 15.70 14.15 4.98
N GLN A 60 15.71 12.90 5.44
CA GLN A 60 16.46 11.81 4.82
C GLN A 60 15.91 11.52 3.41
N SER A 61 16.81 11.27 2.45
CA SER A 61 16.44 10.98 1.06
C SER A 61 16.40 9.48 0.81
N VAL A 62 15.29 8.94 0.34
CA VAL A 62 15.05 7.50 0.23
C VAL A 62 14.82 7.06 -1.21
N THR A 63 15.57 6.05 -1.65
CA THR A 63 15.43 5.37 -2.93
C THR A 63 14.99 3.93 -2.72
N LEU A 64 13.99 3.48 -3.47
CA LEU A 64 13.48 2.11 -3.41
C LEU A 64 13.94 1.34 -4.65
N GLN A 65 14.51 0.16 -4.46
CA GLN A 65 15.05 -0.65 -5.55
C GLN A 65 14.62 -2.12 -5.51
N LYS A 66 14.51 -2.72 -6.70
CA LYS A 66 14.43 -4.16 -6.92
C LYS A 66 15.61 -4.59 -7.80
N GLY A 67 16.62 -5.21 -7.18
CA GLY A 67 17.88 -5.47 -7.88
C GLY A 67 18.51 -4.15 -8.34
N LEU A 68 18.66 -3.96 -9.65
CA LEU A 68 19.17 -2.72 -10.24
C LEU A 68 18.08 -1.73 -10.67
N ALA A 69 16.80 -2.13 -10.60
CA ALA A 69 15.69 -1.30 -11.02
C ALA A 69 15.26 -0.35 -9.88
N VAL A 70 15.24 0.96 -10.14
CA VAL A 70 14.69 1.98 -9.24
C VAL A 70 13.17 2.02 -9.39
N LEU A 71 12.45 1.90 -8.28
CA LEU A 71 10.98 1.83 -8.26
C LEU A 71 10.32 3.20 -8.06
N ASN A 72 11.10 4.23 -7.73
CA ASN A 72 10.67 5.63 -7.64
C ASN A 72 11.40 6.48 -8.71
N PRO A 73 11.01 6.40 -9.99
CA PRO A 73 11.76 7.00 -11.10
C PRO A 73 11.77 8.54 -11.08
N GLY A 74 10.89 9.19 -10.32
CA GLY A 74 10.89 10.63 -10.11
C GLY A 74 12.04 11.16 -9.24
N GLY A 75 12.88 10.26 -8.70
CA GLY A 75 14.01 10.59 -7.83
C GLY A 75 13.79 10.16 -6.38
N PRO A 76 14.82 10.32 -5.51
CA PRO A 76 14.73 9.99 -4.10
C PRO A 76 13.57 10.75 -3.43
N ALA A 77 12.80 10.05 -2.61
CA ALA A 77 11.72 10.67 -1.84
C ALA A 77 12.23 11.13 -0.47
N THR A 78 11.82 12.32 -0.08
CA THR A 78 12.24 12.93 1.19
C THR A 78 11.30 12.51 2.31
N VAL A 79 11.89 12.10 3.44
CA VAL A 79 11.17 11.87 4.70
C VAL A 79 10.69 13.21 5.26
N ASP A 80 9.43 13.27 5.68
CA ASP A 80 8.85 14.49 6.24
C ASP A 80 9.35 14.81 7.67
N ASP A 81 8.92 15.96 8.18
CA ASP A 81 9.33 16.46 9.51
C ASP A 81 8.87 15.56 10.67
N GLU A 82 7.86 14.72 10.44
CA GLU A 82 7.34 13.76 11.43
C GLU A 82 8.07 12.41 11.37
N GLY A 83 9.02 12.24 10.44
CA GLY A 83 9.74 10.99 10.22
C GLY A 83 8.91 9.96 9.43
N ASN A 84 7.92 10.40 8.68
CA ASN A 84 7.09 9.56 7.82
C ASN A 84 7.50 9.66 6.35
N LEU A 85 7.21 8.60 5.61
CA LEU A 85 7.44 8.52 4.17
C LEU A 85 6.32 7.70 3.52
N SER A 86 5.84 8.12 2.35
CA SER A 86 4.91 7.31 1.55
C SER A 86 5.37 7.28 0.10
N LEU A 87 5.64 6.08 -0.41
CA LEU A 87 6.05 5.81 -1.78
C LEU A 87 5.05 4.86 -2.44
N GLY A 88 4.75 5.10 -3.71
CA GLY A 88 3.91 4.22 -4.53
C GLY A 88 4.68 3.70 -5.74
N PHE A 89 4.46 2.45 -6.11
CA PHE A 89 4.93 1.88 -7.37
C PHE A 89 3.94 0.83 -7.87
N THR A 90 4.00 0.49 -9.16
CA THR A 90 3.15 -0.55 -9.76
C THR A 90 3.98 -1.82 -9.95
N LEU A 91 3.42 -2.97 -9.58
CA LEU A 91 4.04 -4.25 -9.88
C LEU A 91 3.91 -4.58 -11.37
N PRO A 92 4.92 -5.23 -11.98
CA PRO A 92 4.77 -5.81 -13.30
C PRO A 92 3.59 -6.79 -13.38
N GLU A 93 2.94 -6.88 -14.54
CA GLU A 93 1.82 -7.80 -14.80
C GLU A 93 2.25 -9.28 -14.70
N ASP A 94 3.52 -9.55 -14.99
CA ASP A 94 4.16 -10.87 -14.94
C ASP A 94 4.86 -11.16 -13.59
N ALA A 95 4.64 -10.32 -12.56
CA ALA A 95 5.24 -10.55 -11.25
C ALA A 95 4.79 -11.90 -10.65
N GLU A 96 5.75 -12.79 -10.42
CA GLU A 96 5.47 -14.09 -9.82
C GLU A 96 4.93 -13.98 -8.37
N THR A 97 4.12 -14.95 -7.97
CA THR A 97 3.63 -15.02 -6.58
C THR A 97 4.76 -15.35 -5.61
N GLY A 98 4.77 -14.71 -4.44
CA GLY A 98 5.78 -14.96 -3.41
C GLY A 98 6.22 -13.72 -2.66
N LEU A 99 7.26 -13.87 -1.84
CA LEU A 99 7.92 -12.76 -1.16
C LEU A 99 9.07 -12.25 -2.03
N HIS A 100 8.96 -10.99 -2.45
CA HIS A 100 9.99 -10.30 -3.23
C HIS A 100 10.73 -9.32 -2.34
N LYS A 101 12.06 -9.46 -2.28
CA LYS A 101 12.93 -8.52 -1.58
C LYS A 101 13.05 -7.21 -2.35
N LEU A 102 12.88 -6.09 -1.66
CA LEU A 102 13.17 -4.73 -2.10
C LEU A 102 14.26 -4.15 -1.20
N VAL A 103 15.13 -3.33 -1.76
CA VAL A 103 16.17 -2.61 -1.01
C VAL A 103 15.73 -1.17 -0.88
N VAL A 104 15.76 -0.68 0.35
CA VAL A 104 15.60 0.73 0.67
C VAL A 104 16.98 1.29 0.94
N ILE A 105 17.37 2.29 0.15
CA ILE A 105 18.62 3.03 0.32
C ILE A 105 18.25 4.42 0.78
N ALA A 106 18.73 4.82 1.94
CA ALA A 106 18.49 6.13 2.50
C ALA A 106 19.80 6.90 2.62
N GLU A 107 19.77 8.20 2.32
CA GLU A 107 20.93 9.10 2.33
C GLU A 107 20.68 10.28 3.25
N ASN A 108 21.76 10.80 3.84
CA ASN A 108 21.73 11.90 4.82
C ASN A 108 20.85 11.61 6.06
N PRO A 109 21.20 10.60 6.89
CA PRO A 109 22.41 9.80 6.87
C PRO A 109 22.31 8.55 5.97
N SER A 110 23.46 8.04 5.50
CA SER A 110 23.54 6.87 4.62
C SER A 110 23.24 5.58 5.39
N THR A 111 22.14 4.91 5.07
CA THR A 111 21.69 3.64 5.66
C THR A 111 20.94 2.81 4.61
N ALA A 112 20.89 1.49 4.78
CA ALA A 112 20.12 0.64 3.89
C ALA A 112 19.40 -0.47 4.67
N THR A 113 18.24 -0.87 4.18
CA THR A 113 17.48 -1.98 4.75
C THR A 113 16.77 -2.77 3.65
N VAL A 114 16.39 -4.01 3.95
CA VAL A 114 15.66 -4.89 3.03
C VAL A 114 14.26 -5.11 3.55
N ILE A 115 13.27 -4.90 2.67
CA ILE A 115 11.85 -5.08 2.97
C ILE A 115 11.24 -6.06 1.98
N ASP A 116 10.10 -6.64 2.35
CA ASP A 116 9.43 -7.63 1.53
C ASP A 116 8.11 -7.08 0.97
N VAL A 117 7.86 -7.30 -0.31
CA VAL A 117 6.53 -7.21 -0.91
C VAL A 117 6.00 -8.62 -1.16
N LYS A 118 4.80 -8.91 -0.66
CA LYS A 118 4.15 -10.21 -0.85
C LYS A 118 3.17 -10.14 -2.03
N VAL A 119 3.53 -10.78 -3.13
CA VAL A 119 2.63 -10.97 -4.28
C VAL A 119 1.81 -12.24 -4.05
N SER A 120 0.48 -12.10 -4.06
CA SER A 120 -0.47 -13.17 -3.75
C SER A 120 -1.08 -13.75 -5.02
N PRO A 121 -1.32 -15.07 -5.07
CA PRO A 121 -2.04 -15.68 -6.19
C PRO A 121 -3.46 -15.12 -6.28
N ARG A 122 -3.96 -15.01 -7.51
CA ARG A 122 -5.39 -14.76 -7.74
C ARG A 122 -6.10 -16.10 -7.69
N ILE A 123 -6.81 -16.36 -6.59
CA ILE A 123 -7.59 -17.58 -6.45
C ILE A 123 -9.01 -17.28 -6.95
N PRO A 124 -9.46 -17.93 -8.04
CA PRO A 124 -10.83 -17.78 -8.51
C PRO A 124 -11.80 -18.37 -7.49
N LEU A 125 -13.01 -17.81 -7.44
CA LEU A 125 -14.07 -18.42 -6.65
C LEU A 125 -14.47 -19.75 -7.29
N SER A 126 -14.61 -20.79 -6.46
CA SER A 126 -15.03 -22.10 -6.95
C SER A 126 -16.53 -22.11 -7.26
N GLY A 127 -16.91 -22.59 -8.44
CA GLY A 127 -18.30 -22.70 -8.88
C GLY A 127 -18.99 -21.35 -9.12
N GLU A 128 -18.23 -20.28 -9.37
CA GLU A 128 -18.78 -18.96 -9.64
C GLU A 128 -19.74 -18.97 -10.85
N ASP A 129 -19.42 -19.78 -11.85
CA ASP A 129 -20.21 -20.03 -13.05
C ASP A 129 -21.55 -20.74 -12.77
N LEU A 130 -21.71 -21.33 -11.58
CA LEU A 130 -22.94 -22.00 -11.16
C LEU A 130 -23.97 -21.03 -10.55
N PHE A 131 -23.58 -19.78 -10.27
CA PHE A 131 -24.44 -18.83 -9.56
C PHE A 131 -24.40 -17.43 -10.19
N SER A 132 -25.59 -16.82 -10.34
CA SER A 132 -25.69 -15.39 -10.60
C SER A 132 -25.35 -14.61 -9.34
N ARG A 133 -24.30 -13.80 -9.38
CA ARG A 133 -23.89 -12.96 -8.25
C ARG A 133 -24.39 -11.54 -8.44
N HIS A 134 -25.11 -11.04 -7.46
CA HIS A 134 -25.43 -9.62 -7.31
C HIS A 134 -24.81 -9.10 -6.01
N GLY A 135 -24.26 -7.89 -6.04
CA GLY A 135 -23.57 -7.33 -4.89
C GLY A 135 -23.63 -5.81 -4.90
N VAL A 136 -24.04 -5.25 -3.77
CA VAL A 136 -24.10 -3.80 -3.53
C VAL A 136 -23.28 -3.46 -2.29
N LYS A 137 -22.91 -2.20 -2.14
CA LYS A 137 -22.28 -1.72 -0.91
C LYS A 137 -23.34 -1.66 0.19
N GLY A 138 -23.30 -2.61 1.13
CA GLY A 138 -24.18 -2.65 2.29
C GLY A 138 -23.73 -1.77 3.47
N ALA A 139 -24.49 -1.84 4.57
CA ALA A 139 -24.12 -1.21 5.84
C ALA A 139 -22.78 -1.73 6.39
N ALA A 140 -22.09 -0.90 7.17
CA ALA A 140 -20.82 -1.29 7.78
C ALA A 140 -21.04 -2.34 8.88
N GLY A 141 -20.22 -3.41 8.86
CA GLY A 141 -20.23 -4.43 9.90
C GLY A 141 -21.43 -5.37 9.85
N LEU A 142 -21.86 -5.78 8.66
CA LEU A 142 -22.83 -6.87 8.49
C LEU A 142 -22.33 -8.13 9.20
N TYR A 143 -23.15 -8.74 10.06
CA TYR A 143 -22.74 -9.92 10.82
C TYR A 143 -23.77 -11.06 10.80
N GLN A 144 -25.00 -10.79 10.36
CA GLN A 144 -26.03 -11.81 10.26
C GLN A 144 -27.00 -11.46 9.13
N SER A 145 -27.46 -12.48 8.42
CA SER A 145 -28.53 -12.36 7.42
C SER A 145 -29.52 -13.51 7.51
N ALA A 146 -30.76 -13.27 7.09
CA ALA A 146 -31.81 -14.28 7.00
C ALA A 146 -32.79 -13.92 5.88
N TYR A 147 -33.00 -14.85 4.94
CA TYR A 147 -34.06 -14.72 3.95
C TYR A 147 -35.39 -15.22 4.53
N SER A 148 -36.46 -14.47 4.27
CA SER A 148 -37.83 -14.83 4.65
C SER A 148 -38.70 -14.91 3.42
N ALA A 149 -39.09 -16.13 3.04
CA ALA A 149 -40.01 -16.39 1.94
C ALA A 149 -41.41 -15.79 2.20
N ALA A 150 -41.84 -15.71 3.46
CA ALA A 150 -43.15 -15.17 3.81
C ALA A 150 -43.29 -13.66 3.54
N SER A 151 -42.17 -12.93 3.60
CA SER A 151 -42.12 -11.48 3.36
C SER A 151 -41.35 -11.11 2.09
N ASP A 152 -40.94 -12.12 1.33
CA ASP A 152 -40.02 -12.08 0.19
C ASP A 152 -38.90 -11.04 0.36
N ALA A 153 -38.10 -11.21 1.42
CA ALA A 153 -37.10 -10.22 1.79
C ALA A 153 -35.89 -10.83 2.48
N LEU A 154 -34.74 -10.20 2.29
CA LEU A 154 -33.51 -10.50 3.00
C LEU A 154 -33.35 -9.53 4.17
N PHE A 155 -33.32 -10.05 5.39
CA PHE A 155 -33.03 -9.25 6.58
C PHE A 155 -31.55 -9.33 6.90
N VAL A 156 -30.92 -8.19 7.19
CA VAL A 156 -29.49 -8.11 7.50
C VAL A 156 -29.29 -7.27 8.75
N ALA A 157 -28.56 -7.80 9.72
CA ALA A 157 -28.12 -7.08 10.90
C ALA A 157 -26.68 -6.59 10.71
N ALA A 158 -26.45 -5.33 11.07
CA ALA A 158 -25.14 -4.71 11.02
C ALA A 158 -24.81 -4.01 12.33
N SER A 159 -23.54 -4.02 12.71
CA SER A 159 -23.05 -3.28 13.86
C SER A 159 -21.67 -2.69 13.56
N SER A 160 -21.51 -1.41 13.86
CA SER A 160 -20.26 -0.70 13.71
C SER A 160 -19.77 -0.22 15.07
N PHE A 161 -18.47 -0.34 15.30
CA PHE A 161 -17.82 0.24 16.48
C PHE A 161 -17.37 1.69 16.24
N ARG A 162 -17.26 2.13 14.98
CA ARG A 162 -16.76 3.47 14.60
C ARG A 162 -17.44 3.99 13.32
N PRO A 163 -18.41 4.93 13.42
CA PRO A 163 -19.08 5.36 14.65
C PRO A 163 -19.87 4.20 15.28
N ARG A 164 -20.12 4.27 16.60
CA ARG A 164 -20.92 3.25 17.30
C ARG A 164 -22.35 3.26 16.79
N GLY A 165 -22.87 2.10 16.40
CA GLY A 165 -24.26 1.97 15.97
C GLY A 165 -24.61 0.55 15.56
N SER A 166 -25.90 0.26 15.57
CA SER A 166 -26.47 -1.00 15.08
C SER A 166 -27.65 -0.69 14.17
N THR A 167 -27.83 -1.47 13.12
CA THR A 167 -28.95 -1.31 12.19
C THR A 167 -29.47 -2.68 11.76
N LEU A 168 -30.79 -2.76 11.55
CA LEU A 168 -31.46 -3.90 10.95
C LEU A 168 -32.09 -3.41 9.64
N GLN A 169 -31.62 -3.96 8.53
CA GLN A 169 -32.10 -3.63 7.19
C GLN A 169 -32.97 -4.75 6.64
N LYS A 170 -34.05 -4.37 5.97
CA LYS A 170 -34.83 -5.23 5.08
C LYS A 170 -34.43 -4.88 3.65
N LEU A 171 -33.91 -5.87 2.92
CA LEU A 171 -33.46 -5.72 1.55
C LEU A 171 -34.36 -6.50 0.60
N ASP A 172 -34.46 -6.02 -0.62
CA ASP A 172 -34.95 -6.80 -1.75
C ASP A 172 -33.98 -7.98 -2.01
N PRO A 173 -34.47 -9.22 -2.13
CA PRO A 173 -33.61 -10.39 -2.25
C PRO A 173 -32.92 -10.51 -3.61
N GLU A 174 -33.42 -9.85 -4.67
CA GLU A 174 -32.85 -9.90 -6.01
C GLU A 174 -31.91 -8.71 -6.27
N THR A 175 -32.35 -7.49 -5.92
CA THR A 175 -31.61 -6.25 -6.19
C THR A 175 -30.74 -5.79 -5.04
N LEU A 176 -30.96 -6.33 -3.83
CA LEU A 176 -30.31 -5.91 -2.59
C LEU A 176 -30.56 -4.45 -2.22
N GLU A 177 -31.57 -3.80 -2.81
CA GLU A 177 -31.97 -2.45 -2.44
C GLU A 177 -32.57 -2.41 -1.03
N VAL A 178 -32.29 -1.34 -0.28
CA VAL A 178 -32.81 -1.17 1.08
C VAL A 178 -34.29 -0.79 1.00
N LEU A 179 -35.16 -1.72 1.37
CA LEU A 179 -36.61 -1.52 1.43
C LEU A 179 -37.03 -0.85 2.74
N ALA A 180 -36.36 -1.19 3.84
CA ALA A 180 -36.57 -0.56 5.13
C ALA A 180 -35.31 -0.68 5.99
N GLU A 181 -35.16 0.27 6.91
CA GLU A 181 -34.05 0.29 7.86
C GLU A 181 -34.54 0.76 9.22
N ILE A 182 -34.04 0.13 10.29
CA ILE A 182 -34.31 0.55 11.66
C ILE A 182 -33.05 0.44 12.51
N THR A 183 -32.87 1.41 13.39
CA THR A 183 -31.91 1.34 14.50
C THR A 183 -32.58 0.61 15.66
N PRO A 184 -32.09 -0.56 16.10
CA PRO A 184 -32.63 -1.23 17.28
C PRO A 184 -32.57 -0.30 18.50
N PRO A 185 -33.57 -0.32 19.38
CA PRO A 185 -33.52 0.47 20.61
C PRO A 185 -32.35 0.03 21.48
N GLU A 186 -31.87 0.94 22.34
CA GLU A 186 -30.89 0.57 23.34
C GLU A 186 -31.43 -0.53 24.25
N LEU A 187 -30.54 -1.41 24.72
CA LEU A 187 -30.89 -2.41 25.70
C LEU A 187 -31.45 -1.72 26.95
N PRO A 188 -32.62 -2.13 27.49
CA PRO A 188 -33.17 -1.60 28.74
C PRO A 188 -32.17 -1.66 29.89
N GLU A 189 -32.17 -0.66 30.78
CA GLU A 189 -31.17 -0.55 31.87
C GLU A 189 -31.19 -1.75 32.81
N ASP A 190 -32.35 -2.35 33.05
CA ASP A 190 -32.54 -3.55 33.87
C ASP A 190 -31.92 -4.82 33.27
N LEU A 191 -31.57 -4.78 31.98
CA LEU A 191 -30.95 -5.90 31.25
C LEU A 191 -29.47 -5.65 30.93
N ARG A 192 -28.91 -4.48 31.29
CA ARG A 192 -27.47 -4.20 31.15
C ARG A 192 -26.75 -4.80 32.37
N GLN A 193 -25.97 -5.87 32.16
CA GLN A 193 -25.09 -6.46 33.19
C GLN A 193 -23.84 -5.62 33.43
#